data_AF-A0A8H5CQ81-F1
#
_entry.id   AF-A0A8H5CQ81-F1
#
_cell.length_a   1.000
_cell.length_b   1.000
_cell.length_c   1.000
_cell.angle_alpha   90.00
_cell.angle_beta   90.00
_cell.angle_gamma   90.00
#
_symmetry.space_group_name_H-M   'P 1'
#
loop_
_entity.id
_entity.type
_entity.pdbx_description
1 polymer ?
#
loop_
_entity_poly.entity_id
_entity_poly.type
_entity_poly.pdbx_seq_one_letter_code
_entity_poly.pdbx_strand_id
1 'polypeptide(L)'
;MAQPQPGFQLKYPKPNRFDGNPSYYRLWMAEVELYFDLYGVTDDQARINYTLGLLDGAAKLWQQDYRLSQAAAATQAGHVPHTFDQFKNALEQSFAPTQQSFEAERELHYYRQQNKYIKEYITNFSVLTSCAGLTDSTSL
;
A
#
# COMPACT_ATOMS: atom_id res chain seq x y z
N MET A 1 31.97 -27.94 17.24
CA MET A 1 31.64 -26.60 16.70
C MET A 1 30.45 -26.80 15.78
N ALA A 2 29.26 -26.28 16.13
CA ALA A 2 28.07 -26.40 15.29
C ALA A 2 28.16 -25.37 14.15
N GLN A 3 28.11 -25.82 12.90
CA GLN A 3 27.99 -24.94 11.75
C GLN A 3 26.65 -24.19 11.82
N PRO A 4 26.61 -22.86 11.56
CA PRO A 4 25.34 -22.15 11.45
C PRO A 4 24.55 -22.77 10.30
N GLN A 5 23.33 -23.22 10.61
CA GLN A 5 22.38 -23.72 9.62
C GLN A 5 22.17 -22.62 8.56
N PRO A 6 22.19 -22.94 7.25
CA PRO A 6 21.87 -21.96 6.23
C PRO A 6 20.44 -21.47 6.50
N GLY A 7 20.32 -20.22 6.95
CA GLY A 7 19.03 -19.59 7.20
C GLY A 7 18.17 -19.73 5.95
N PHE A 8 16.96 -20.28 6.11
CA PHE A 8 16.00 -20.41 5.03
C PHE A 8 15.69 -19.00 4.49
N GLN A 9 16.34 -18.59 3.40
CA GLN A 9 16.03 -17.34 2.72
C GLN A 9 14.75 -17.56 1.92
N LEU A 10 13.62 -17.21 2.52
CA LEU A 10 12.34 -17.15 1.83
C LEU A 10 12.47 -16.15 0.67
N LYS A 11 12.42 -16.65 -0.57
CA LYS A 11 12.46 -15.81 -1.77
C LYS A 11 11.05 -15.30 -2.04
N TYR A 12 10.76 -14.08 -1.59
CA TYR A 12 9.51 -13.41 -1.95
C TYR A 12 9.67 -12.72 -3.32
N PRO A 13 8.67 -12.81 -4.20
CA PRO A 13 8.75 -12.15 -5.50
C PRO A 13 8.90 -10.64 -5.32
N LYS A 14 9.62 -10.00 -6.26
CA LYS A 14 9.68 -8.54 -6.30
C LYS A 14 8.28 -8.00 -6.58
N PRO A 15 7.83 -6.93 -5.90
CA PRO A 15 6.56 -6.29 -6.19
C PRO A 15 6.48 -5.87 -7.66
N ASN A 16 5.25 -5.86 -8.17
CA ASN A 16 4.99 -5.41 -9.53
C ASN A 16 5.19 -3.89 -9.65
N ARG A 17 5.28 -3.40 -10.89
CA ARG A 17 5.23 -1.97 -11.16
C ARG A 17 3.82 -1.42 -10.97
N PHE A 18 3.72 -0.16 -10.58
CA PHE A 18 2.44 0.53 -10.39
C PHE A 18 2.24 1.57 -11.50
N ASP A 19 1.18 1.42 -12.28
CA ASP A 19 0.89 2.30 -13.43
C ASP A 19 0.12 3.58 -13.07
N GLY A 20 -0.36 3.70 -11.83
CA GLY A 20 -1.19 4.82 -11.38
C GLY A 20 -2.67 4.50 -11.18
N ASN A 21 -3.13 3.27 -11.47
CA ASN A 21 -4.53 2.90 -11.31
C ASN A 21 -4.93 2.79 -9.81
N PRO A 22 -5.89 3.61 -9.34
CA PRO A 22 -6.29 3.64 -7.94
C PRO A 22 -6.82 2.31 -7.40
N SER A 23 -7.52 1.51 -8.22
CA SER A 23 -8.24 0.32 -7.75
C SER A 23 -7.34 -0.74 -7.10
N TYR A 24 -6.06 -0.78 -7.45
CA TYR A 24 -5.10 -1.73 -6.87
C TYR A 24 -3.96 -1.08 -6.08
N TYR A 25 -3.99 0.25 -5.90
CA TYR A 25 -2.93 0.99 -5.21
C TYR A 25 -2.63 0.44 -3.80
N ARG A 26 -3.66 0.22 -2.97
CA ARG A 26 -3.48 -0.28 -1.59
C ARG A 26 -2.91 -1.69 -1.53
N LEU A 27 -3.38 -2.56 -2.44
CA LEU A 27 -2.85 -3.92 -2.55
C LEU A 27 -1.37 -3.89 -2.93
N TRP A 28 -1.04 -3.09 -3.95
CA TRP A 28 0.34 -2.93 -4.40
C TRP A 28 1.24 -2.37 -3.29
N MET A 29 0.79 -1.35 -2.55
CA MET A 29 1.58 -0.79 -1.45
C MET A 29 1.84 -1.83 -0.35
N ALA A 30 0.84 -2.64 -0.01
CA ALA A 30 1.00 -3.73 0.96
C ALA A 30 2.03 -4.78 0.49
N GLU A 31 2.07 -5.11 -0.81
CA GLU A 31 3.10 -5.99 -1.37
C GLU A 31 4.51 -5.41 -1.26
N VAL A 32 4.64 -4.08 -1.45
CA VAL A 32 5.91 -3.36 -1.31
C VAL A 32 6.38 -3.34 0.15
N GLU A 33 5.50 -3.03 1.10
CA GLU A 33 5.81 -3.05 2.53
C GLU A 33 6.23 -4.44 3.00
N LEU A 34 5.48 -5.48 2.60
CA LEU A 34 5.81 -6.87 2.91
C LEU A 34 7.19 -7.29 2.35
N TYR A 35 7.54 -6.83 1.14
CA TYR A 35 8.86 -7.05 0.58
C TYR A 35 9.95 -6.41 1.45
N PHE A 36 9.75 -5.17 1.92
CA PHE A 36 10.74 -4.53 2.79
C PHE A 36 10.90 -5.25 4.12
N ASP A 37 9.80 -5.68 4.74
CA ASP A 37 9.82 -6.36 6.03
C ASP A 37 10.53 -7.71 5.93
N LEU A 38 10.27 -8.47 4.87
CA LEU A 38 10.89 -9.77 4.65
C LEU A 38 12.40 -9.66 4.39
N TYR A 39 12.82 -8.64 3.64
CA TYR A 39 14.23 -8.41 3.33
C TYR A 39 14.94 -7.53 4.37
N GLY A 40 14.26 -7.12 5.45
CA GLY A 40 14.84 -6.32 6.52
C GLY A 40 15.33 -4.94 6.07
N VAL A 41 14.73 -4.37 5.02
CA VAL A 41 15.10 -3.03 4.54
C VAL A 41 14.51 -2.02 5.50
N THR A 42 15.31 -1.31 6.29
CA THR A 42 14.82 -0.33 7.28
C THR A 42 15.15 1.13 6.95
N ASP A 43 16.06 1.36 6.00
CA ASP A 43 16.45 2.71 5.59
C ASP A 43 15.33 3.37 4.76
N ASP A 44 14.82 4.49 5.26
CA ASP A 44 13.71 5.22 4.63
C ASP A 44 14.06 5.66 3.21
N GLN A 45 15.27 6.16 2.98
CA GLN A 45 15.69 6.61 1.66
C GLN A 45 15.79 5.45 0.66
N ALA A 46 16.27 4.29 1.09
CA ALA A 46 16.28 3.08 0.27
C ALA A 46 14.85 2.63 -0.07
N ARG A 47 13.93 2.63 0.91
CA ARG A 47 12.51 2.29 0.68
C ARG A 47 11.84 3.26 -0.29
N ILE A 48 12.04 4.56 -0.12
CA ILE A 48 11.52 5.61 -1.01
C ILE A 48 12.07 5.41 -2.43
N ASN A 49 13.39 5.30 -2.58
CA ASN A 49 14.02 5.15 -3.90
C ASN A 49 13.58 3.87 -4.61
N TYR A 50 13.45 2.77 -3.88
CA TYR A 50 12.95 1.52 -4.42
C TYR A 50 11.51 1.68 -4.91
N THR A 51 10.63 2.25 -4.09
CA THR A 51 9.22 2.45 -4.43
C THR A 51 9.06 3.39 -5.62
N LEU A 52 9.83 4.49 -5.67
CA LEU A 52 9.89 5.38 -6.85
C LEU A 52 10.34 4.64 -8.12
N GLY A 53 11.22 3.65 -8.00
CA GLY A 53 11.68 2.82 -9.12
C GLY A 53 10.63 1.82 -9.64
N LEU A 54 9.58 1.55 -8.86
CA LEU A 54 8.45 0.72 -9.23
C LEU A 54 7.31 1.51 -9.88
N LEU A 55 7.32 2.84 -9.81
CA LEU A 55 6.32 3.67 -10.46
C LEU A 55 6.53 3.66 -11.98
N ASP A 56 5.44 3.45 -12.72
CA ASP A 56 5.41 3.41 -14.17
C ASP A 56 4.15 4.09 -14.70
N GLY A 57 3.99 4.18 -16.02
CA GLY A 57 2.78 4.73 -16.63
C GLY A 57 2.47 6.15 -16.16
N ALA A 58 1.24 6.39 -15.70
CA ALA A 58 0.81 7.68 -15.17
C ALA A 58 1.48 8.01 -13.84
N ALA A 59 1.77 7.02 -13.00
CA ALA A 59 2.48 7.23 -11.73
C ALA A 59 3.93 7.69 -11.91
N LYS A 60 4.53 7.41 -13.07
CA LYS A 60 5.86 7.92 -13.43
C LYS A 60 5.92 9.44 -13.60
N LEU A 61 4.82 10.04 -14.02
CA LEU A 61 4.72 11.51 -14.09
C LEU A 61 4.73 12.10 -12.69
N TRP A 62 3.96 11.50 -11.77
CA TRP A 62 3.98 11.88 -10.36
C TRP A 62 5.38 11.72 -9.73
N GLN A 63 6.11 10.63 -10.06
CA GLN A 63 7.51 10.46 -9.63
C GLN A 63 8.38 11.65 -10.06
N GLN A 64 8.22 12.09 -11.31
CA GLN A 64 9.02 13.20 -11.85
C GLN A 64 8.74 14.48 -11.07
N ASP A 65 7.48 14.82 -10.87
CA ASP A 65 7.05 16.00 -10.11
C ASP A 65 7.53 15.94 -8.65
N TYR A 66 7.42 14.76 -8.03
CA TYR A 66 7.91 14.51 -6.68
C TYR A 66 9.42 14.72 -6.56
N ARG A 67 10.21 14.29 -7.55
CA ARG A 67 11.68 14.53 -7.55
C ARG A 67 12.02 15.99 -7.75
N LEU A 68 11.27 16.70 -8.59
CA LEU A 68 11.46 18.14 -8.80
C LEU A 68 11.13 18.93 -7.53
N SER A 69 10.06 18.57 -6.83
CA SER A 69 9.70 19.21 -5.56
C SER A 69 10.72 18.91 -4.45
N GLN A 70 11.25 17.67 -4.38
CA GLN A 70 12.39 17.34 -3.51
C GLN A 70 13.61 18.21 -3.80
N ALA A 71 14.01 18.34 -5.06
CA ALA A 71 15.17 19.12 -5.46
C ALA A 71 14.98 20.61 -5.13
N ALA A 72 13.78 21.16 -5.34
CA ALA A 72 13.45 22.53 -4.96
C ALA A 72 13.52 22.72 -3.43
N ALA A 73 12.99 21.78 -2.65
CA ALA A 73 13.01 21.86 -1.19
C ALA A 73 14.35 21.42 -0.54
N ALA A 74 15.28 20.83 -1.29
CA ALA A 74 16.67 20.72 -0.85
C ALA A 74 17.39 22.10 -0.89
N THR A 75 16.87 23.05 -1.68
CA THR A 75 17.44 24.41 -1.82
C THR A 75 16.71 25.48 -0.98
N GLN A 76 15.52 25.17 -0.48
CA GLN A 76 14.69 26.00 0.39
C GLN A 76 14.19 25.07 1.50
N ALA A 77 14.40 25.36 2.80
CA ALA A 77 14.11 24.49 3.95
C ALA A 77 12.63 24.00 4.12
N GLY A 78 12.02 23.46 3.07
CA GLY A 78 10.65 23.02 2.96
C GLY A 78 10.51 21.54 3.24
N HIS A 79 9.34 21.16 3.76
CA HIS A 79 8.96 19.81 4.14
C HIS A 79 8.99 18.84 2.93
N VAL A 80 10.13 18.22 2.69
CA VAL A 80 10.21 17.00 1.89
C VAL A 80 9.94 15.81 2.81
N PRO A 81 9.22 14.78 2.35
CA PRO A 81 9.13 13.53 3.08
C PRO A 81 10.53 12.95 3.34
N HIS A 82 11.01 13.06 4.58
CA HIS A 82 12.28 12.45 4.98
C HIS A 82 12.08 10.99 5.38
N THR A 83 10.86 10.65 5.81
CA THR A 83 10.49 9.30 6.25
C THR A 83 9.64 8.58 5.19
N PHE A 84 9.71 7.25 5.19
CA PHE A 84 8.91 6.44 4.30
C PHE A 84 7.40 6.63 4.52
N ASP A 85 6.96 6.86 5.76
CA ASP A 85 5.55 7.11 6.08
C ASP A 85 5.02 8.43 5.48
N GLN A 86 5.82 9.50 5.52
CA GLN A 86 5.43 10.76 4.87
C GLN A 86 5.32 10.59 3.35
N PHE A 87 6.21 9.79 2.76
CA PHE A 87 6.17 9.45 1.34
C PHE A 87 4.94 8.61 0.98
N LYS A 88 4.62 7.59 1.79
CA LYS A 88 3.42 6.76 1.64
C LYS A 88 2.15 7.60 1.72
N ASN A 89 2.07 8.55 2.64
CA ASN A 89 0.93 9.46 2.75
C ASN A 89 0.77 10.33 1.50
N ALA A 90 1.86 10.83 0.92
CA ALA A 90 1.81 11.59 -0.33
C ALA A 90 1.32 10.74 -1.52
N LEU A 91 1.75 9.47 -1.59
CA LEU A 91 1.23 8.52 -2.57
C LEU A 91 -0.24 8.17 -2.34
N GLU A 92 -0.66 7.92 -1.09
CA GLU A 92 -2.06 7.61 -0.74
C GLU A 92 -2.97 8.78 -1.14
N GLN A 93 -2.58 10.01 -0.84
CA GLN A 93 -3.34 11.20 -1.26
C GLN A 93 -3.47 11.35 -2.77
N SER A 94 -2.49 10.82 -3.53
CA SER A 94 -2.44 10.98 -4.99
C SER A 94 -3.15 9.85 -5.74
N PHE A 95 -3.08 8.63 -5.21
CA PHE A 95 -3.50 7.42 -5.92
C PHE A 95 -4.52 6.56 -5.18
N ALA A 96 -4.75 6.76 -3.88
CA ALA A 96 -5.79 6.00 -3.22
C ALA A 96 -7.16 6.41 -3.76
N PRO A 97 -8.05 5.43 -4.04
CA PRO A 97 -9.38 5.73 -4.49
C PRO A 97 -10.12 6.51 -3.40
N THR A 98 -10.48 7.77 -3.70
CA THR A 98 -11.15 8.69 -2.77
C THR A 98 -12.49 8.15 -2.26
N GLN A 99 -13.08 7.19 -2.97
CA GLN A 99 -14.40 6.64 -2.69
C GLN A 99 -14.39 5.18 -2.21
N GLN A 100 -13.24 4.52 -1.99
CA GLN A 100 -13.25 3.08 -1.70
C GLN A 100 -13.99 2.72 -0.40
N SER A 101 -13.90 3.56 0.63
CA SER A 101 -14.69 3.40 1.86
C SER A 101 -16.17 3.60 1.59
N PHE A 102 -16.55 4.65 0.86
CA PHE A 102 -17.94 4.93 0.49
C PHE A 102 -18.55 3.84 -0.41
N GLU A 103 -17.77 3.29 -1.34
CA GLU A 103 -18.19 2.20 -2.21
C GLU A 103 -18.27 0.88 -1.45
N ALA A 104 -17.32 0.59 -0.55
CA ALA A 104 -17.39 -0.59 0.32
C ALA A 104 -18.57 -0.50 1.30
N GLU A 105 -18.84 0.67 1.88
CA GLU A 105 -20.03 0.93 2.70
C GLU A 105 -21.32 0.75 1.89
N ARG A 106 -21.36 1.31 0.68
CA ARG A 106 -22.51 1.16 -0.22
C ARG A 106 -22.71 -0.31 -0.60
N GLU A 107 -21.64 -1.03 -0.94
CA GLU A 107 -21.69 -2.46 -1.24
C GLU A 107 -22.17 -3.25 -0.03
N LEU A 108 -21.65 -2.99 1.18
CA LEU A 108 -22.12 -3.61 2.42
C LEU A 108 -23.61 -3.38 2.65
N HIS A 109 -24.10 -2.15 2.44
CA HIS A 109 -25.51 -1.82 2.58
C HIS A 109 -26.42 -2.68 1.70
N TYR A 110 -25.93 -3.08 0.52
CA TYR A 110 -26.66 -3.95 -0.42
C TYR A 110 -26.20 -5.41 -0.37
N TYR A 111 -25.17 -5.75 0.42
CA TYR A 111 -24.56 -7.07 0.45
C TYR A 111 -25.43 -8.07 1.21
N ARG A 112 -26.10 -8.95 0.46
CA ARG A 112 -26.92 -10.04 1.00
C ARG A 112 -26.31 -11.39 0.62
N GLN A 113 -26.47 -12.38 1.50
CA GLN A 113 -25.98 -13.74 1.29
C GLN A 113 -26.46 -14.36 -0.03
N GLN A 114 -27.72 -14.08 -0.43
CA GLN A 114 -28.34 -14.65 -1.63
C GLN A 114 -28.11 -16.19 -1.70
N ASN A 115 -27.74 -16.72 -2.87
CA ASN A 115 -27.42 -18.14 -3.10
C ASN A 115 -25.96 -18.51 -2.80
N LYS A 116 -25.17 -17.64 -2.15
CA LYS A 116 -23.77 -17.95 -1.80
C LYS A 116 -23.71 -18.85 -0.58
N TYR A 117 -22.70 -19.74 -0.55
CA TYR A 117 -22.39 -20.52 0.64
C TYR A 117 -22.05 -19.59 1.80
N ILE A 118 -22.50 -19.95 3.02
CA ILE A 118 -22.38 -19.07 4.19
C ILE A 118 -20.94 -18.67 4.50
N LYS A 119 -19.99 -19.59 4.27
CA LYS A 119 -18.54 -19.35 4.35
C LYS A 119 -18.09 -18.22 3.43
N GLU A 120 -18.53 -18.26 2.17
CA GLU A 120 -18.14 -17.30 1.14
C GLU A 120 -18.77 -15.93 1.40
N TYR A 121 -20.00 -15.94 1.93
CA TYR A 121 -20.64 -14.72 2.41
C TYR A 121 -19.84 -14.07 3.54
N ILE A 122 -19.50 -14.82 4.59
CA ILE A 122 -18.77 -14.30 5.76
C ILE A 122 -17.39 -13.77 5.36
N THR A 123 -16.62 -14.51 4.55
CA THR A 123 -15.29 -14.04 4.09
C THR A 123 -15.38 -12.72 3.34
N ASN A 124 -16.30 -12.62 2.37
CA ASN A 124 -16.45 -11.40 1.58
C ASN A 124 -17.02 -10.25 2.42
N PHE A 125 -17.91 -10.54 3.36
CA PHE A 125 -18.43 -9.54 4.30
C PHE A 125 -17.31 -8.96 5.17
N SER A 126 -16.44 -9.81 5.74
CA SER A 126 -15.29 -9.36 6.54
C SER A 126 -14.28 -8.53 5.73
N VAL A 127 -14.07 -8.86 4.45
CA VAL A 127 -13.24 -8.04 3.56
C VAL A 127 -13.89 -6.68 3.33
N LEU A 128 -15.19 -6.66 3.03
CA LEU A 128 -15.93 -5.42 2.78
C LEU A 128 -16.00 -4.53 4.03
N THR A 129 -16.23 -5.07 5.23
CA THR A 129 -16.22 -4.29 6.50
C THR A 129 -14.84 -3.72 6.79
N SER A 130 -13.78 -4.48 6.55
CA SER A 130 -12.40 -3.97 6.66
C SER A 130 -12.13 -2.84 5.66
N CYS A 131 -12.60 -2.96 4.42
CA CYS A 131 -12.43 -1.92 3.39
C CYS A 131 -13.28 -0.66 3.68
N ALA A 132 -14.42 -0.82 4.33
CA ALA A 132 -15.28 0.27 4.80
C ALA A 132 -14.74 0.96 6.06
N GLY A 133 -13.67 0.45 6.69
CA GLY A 133 -13.15 0.99 7.94
C GLY A 133 -14.04 0.69 9.16
N LEU A 134 -15.02 -0.20 9.01
CA LEU A 134 -15.86 -0.73 10.08
C LEU A 134 -15.08 -1.84 10.78
N THR A 135 -14.09 -1.46 11.59
CA THR A 135 -13.44 -2.39 12.51
C THR A 135 -14.38 -2.68 13.70
N ASP A 136 -14.32 -3.90 14.25
CA ASP A 136 -15.13 -4.43 15.37
C ASP A 136 -14.92 -3.69 16.72
N SER A 137 -14.57 -2.40 16.70
CA SER A 137 -14.34 -1.56 17.89
C SER A 137 -15.61 -0.88 18.41
N THR A 138 -16.79 -1.24 17.92
CA THR A 138 -18.08 -0.71 18.40
C THR A 138 -19.05 -1.85 18.68
N SER A 139 -18.74 -2.66 19.68
CA SER A 139 -19.67 -3.63 20.26
C SER A 139 -19.35 -3.87 21.74
N LEU A 140 -19.63 -2.86 22.56
CA LEU A 140 -20.07 -3.03 23.96
C LEU A 140 -21.16 -2.00 24.25
#